data_AF-A0A7X6Z3G6-F1
#
_entry.id   AF-A0A7X6Z3G6-F1
#
_cell.length_a   1.000
_cell.length_b   1.000
_cell.length_c   1.000
_cell.angle_alpha   90.00
_cell.angle_beta   90.00
_cell.angle_gamma   90.00
#
_symmetry.space_group_name_H-M   'P 1'
#
loop_
_entity.id
_entity.type
_entity.pdbx_description
1 polymer ?
#
loop_
_entity_poly.entity_id
_entity_poly.type
_entity_poly.pdbx_seq_one_letter_code
_entity_poly.pdbx_strand_id
1 'polypeptide(L)'
;MNINELRTLFPVTQNYVFLNNAAESPLNLRGRQAMDDYLDLCQTAPQSKPSVRSQIRSQLADLFGGQPDEYALVTSTGLGISMVAAGYQWAAGDNVVVPSNEHWNNSFPWQALIEKGVEVRFVQPDEDHRMNPAQVAALTDQNTKIVAVAAVSFNTGFRSDLKKLAAIVHA
;
A
#
# COMPACT_ATOMS: atom_id res chain seq x y z
N MET A 1 8.46 -5.24 25.19
CA MET A 1 9.17 -4.38 24.22
C MET A 1 9.64 -3.12 24.94
N ASN A 2 10.95 -2.84 24.98
CA ASN A 2 11.51 -1.67 25.65
C ASN A 2 11.71 -0.51 24.65
N ILE A 3 11.00 0.61 24.85
CA ILE A 3 11.03 1.76 23.92
C ILE A 3 12.42 2.41 23.88
N ASN A 4 13.12 2.48 25.02
CA ASN A 4 14.44 3.12 25.08
C ASN A 4 15.46 2.34 24.24
N GLU A 5 15.41 1.01 24.28
CA GLU A 5 16.24 0.13 23.43
C GLU A 5 15.87 0.23 21.95
N LEU A 6 14.60 0.42 21.61
CA LEU A 6 14.22 0.63 20.20
C LEU A 6 14.74 1.96 19.66
N ARG A 7 14.70 3.02 20.48
CA ARG A 7 15.18 4.35 20.07
C ARG A 7 16.67 4.35 19.73
N THR A 8 17.48 3.51 20.38
CA THR A 8 18.92 3.40 20.06
C THR A 8 19.16 2.84 18.65
N LEU A 9 18.17 2.18 18.02
CA LEU A 9 18.27 1.73 16.63
C LEU A 9 18.09 2.86 15.61
N PHE A 10 17.65 4.05 16.03
CA PHE A 10 17.37 5.18 15.15
C PHE A 10 18.23 6.39 15.54
N PRO A 11 19.41 6.58 14.92
CA PRO A 11 20.34 7.66 15.26
C PRO A 11 19.75 9.06 15.16
N VAL A 12 18.77 9.27 14.27
CA VAL A 12 18.05 10.55 14.13
C VAL A 12 17.50 11.07 15.46
N THR A 13 17.13 10.18 16.39
CA THR A 13 16.57 10.54 17.71
C THR A 13 17.55 11.24 18.64
N GLN A 14 18.86 11.20 18.34
CA GLN A 14 19.90 11.92 19.07
C GLN A 14 19.96 13.40 18.66
N ASN A 15 19.52 13.71 17.44
CA ASN A 15 19.67 15.03 16.82
C ASN A 15 18.33 15.76 16.67
N TYR A 16 17.22 15.02 16.54
CA TYR A 16 15.90 15.58 16.22
C TYR A 16 14.76 14.93 16.99
N VAL A 17 13.75 15.74 17.27
CA VAL A 17 12.39 15.26 17.54
C VAL A 17 11.71 15.06 16.18
N PHE A 18 11.89 13.88 15.59
CA PHE A 18 11.39 13.58 14.24
C PHE A 18 9.90 13.20 14.25
N LEU A 19 9.05 14.10 13.76
CA LEU A 19 7.58 13.96 13.75
C LEU A 19 6.99 13.72 12.35
N ASN A 20 7.82 13.34 11.36
CA ASN A 20 7.40 13.22 9.95
C ASN A 20 7.38 11.76 9.43
N ASN A 21 7.19 10.78 10.31
CA ASN A 21 7.24 9.35 9.95
C ASN A 21 6.17 8.93 8.94
N ALA A 22 5.05 9.67 8.87
CA ALA A 22 3.98 9.42 7.90
C ALA A 22 4.40 9.75 6.45
N ALA A 23 5.34 10.68 6.28
CA ALA A 23 5.91 10.97 4.97
C ALA A 23 7.12 10.07 4.68
N GLU A 24 8.06 9.97 5.62
CA GLU A 24 9.27 9.16 5.48
C GLU A 24 9.72 8.62 6.82
N SER A 25 10.00 7.32 6.88
CA SER A 25 10.53 6.67 8.07
C SER A 25 12.06 6.65 8.05
N PRO A 26 12.75 7.12 9.11
CA PRO A 26 14.20 7.08 9.18
C PRO A 26 14.75 5.66 9.11
N LEU A 27 15.83 5.45 8.35
CA LEU A 27 16.52 4.16 8.28
C LEU A 27 17.12 3.79 9.65
N ASN A 28 16.77 2.61 10.15
CA ASN A 28 17.35 2.08 11.39
C ASN A 28 18.70 1.39 11.15
N LEU A 29 19.49 1.22 12.21
CA LEU A 29 20.83 0.62 12.16
C LEU A 29 20.84 -0.81 11.58
N ARG A 30 19.80 -1.61 11.79
CA ARG A 30 19.73 -2.98 11.25
C ARG A 30 19.51 -2.97 9.74
N GLY A 31 18.62 -2.10 9.27
CA GLY A 31 18.38 -1.89 7.84
C GLY A 31 19.61 -1.37 7.13
N ARG A 32 20.34 -0.44 7.77
CA ARG A 32 21.63 0.05 7.27
C ARG A 32 22.66 -1.07 7.14
N GLN A 33 22.85 -1.87 8.20
CA GLN A 33 23.80 -2.99 8.15
C GLN A 33 23.45 -3.98 7.02
N ALA A 34 22.18 -4.35 6.87
CA ALA A 34 21.77 -5.27 5.81
C ALA A 34 22.02 -4.72 4.39
N MET A 35 21.96 -3.39 4.20
CA MET A 35 22.34 -2.75 2.95
C MET A 35 23.85 -2.80 2.73
N ASP A 36 24.65 -2.51 3.77
CA ASP A 36 26.12 -2.60 3.68
C ASP A 36 26.56 -4.03 3.32
N ASP A 37 26.00 -5.06 3.99
CA ASP A 37 26.27 -6.48 3.70
C ASP A 37 25.92 -6.84 2.24
N TYR A 38 24.84 -6.27 1.71
CA TYR A 38 24.44 -6.49 0.31
C TYR A 38 25.39 -5.82 -0.67
N LEU A 39 25.94 -4.64 -0.34
CA LEU A 39 26.94 -3.97 -1.17
C LEU A 39 28.24 -4.78 -1.23
N ASP A 40 28.69 -5.33 -0.10
CA ASP A 40 29.86 -6.22 -0.03
C ASP A 40 29.66 -7.50 -0.87
N LEU A 41 28.46 -8.09 -0.80
CA LEU A 41 28.09 -9.23 -1.64
C LEU A 41 28.15 -8.88 -3.14
N CYS A 42 27.65 -7.70 -3.53
CA CYS A 42 27.68 -7.27 -4.92
C CYS A 42 29.10 -7.12 -5.47
N GLN A 43 30.06 -6.73 -4.62
CA GLN A 43 31.46 -6.59 -5.02
C GLN A 43 32.16 -7.93 -5.24
N THR A 44 31.84 -8.93 -4.41
CA THR A 44 32.60 -10.19 -4.34
C THR A 44 31.92 -11.34 -5.06
N ALA A 45 30.59 -11.31 -5.18
CA ALA A 45 29.79 -12.36 -5.81
C ALA A 45 28.54 -11.77 -6.51
N PRO A 46 28.70 -11.04 -7.63
CA PRO A 46 27.60 -10.30 -8.28
C PRO A 46 26.43 -11.17 -8.78
N GLN A 47 26.66 -12.48 -8.97
CA GLN A 47 25.62 -13.45 -9.34
C GLN A 47 24.85 -13.97 -8.12
N SER A 48 25.44 -13.91 -6.93
CA SER A 48 24.80 -14.32 -5.68
C SER A 48 23.67 -13.37 -5.31
N LYS A 49 22.67 -13.92 -4.61
CA LYS A 49 21.51 -13.17 -4.12
C LYS A 49 21.41 -13.30 -2.60
N PRO A 50 21.02 -12.25 -1.88
CA PRO A 50 20.91 -12.32 -0.43
C PRO A 50 19.79 -13.28 -0.04
N SER A 51 20.03 -14.07 1.02
CA SER A 51 19.12 -15.12 1.51
C SER A 51 17.72 -14.59 1.83
N VAL A 52 17.62 -13.32 2.24
CA VAL A 52 16.36 -12.61 2.50
C VAL A 52 15.37 -12.69 1.33
N ARG A 53 15.85 -12.80 0.07
CA ARG A 53 14.97 -12.92 -1.11
C ARG A 53 14.11 -14.18 -1.08
N SER A 54 14.60 -15.27 -0.48
CA SER A 54 13.83 -16.52 -0.32
C SER A 54 12.87 -16.47 0.87
N GLN A 55 13.21 -15.71 1.91
CA GLN A 55 12.48 -15.70 3.18
C GLN A 55 11.35 -14.67 3.22
N ILE A 56 11.52 -13.56 2.50
CA ILE A 56 10.63 -12.38 2.63
C ILE A 56 9.16 -12.71 2.37
N ARG A 57 8.86 -13.59 1.42
CA ARG A 57 7.49 -13.99 1.11
C ARG A 57 6.83 -14.78 2.24
N SER A 58 7.58 -15.67 2.87
CA SER A 58 7.10 -16.41 4.05
C SER A 58 6.86 -15.46 5.22
N GLN A 59 7.79 -14.51 5.45
CA GLN A 59 7.65 -13.53 6.54
C GLN A 59 6.45 -12.58 6.31
N LEU A 60 6.15 -12.22 5.07
CA LEU A 60 4.96 -11.44 4.73
C LEU A 60 3.69 -12.25 4.97
N ALA A 61 3.68 -13.54 4.60
CA ALA A 61 2.56 -14.43 4.88
C ALA A 61 2.31 -14.61 6.38
N ASP A 62 3.36 -14.71 7.20
CA ASP A 62 3.23 -14.77 8.66
C ASP A 62 2.64 -13.47 9.25
N LEU A 63 2.99 -12.31 8.66
CA LEU A 63 2.56 -10.99 9.16
C LEU A 63 1.14 -10.63 8.71
N PHE A 64 0.78 -10.91 7.46
CA PHE A 64 -0.46 -10.44 6.82
C PHE A 64 -1.45 -11.57 6.49
N GLY A 65 -1.05 -12.85 6.59
CA GLY A 65 -1.84 -14.03 6.23
C GLY A 65 -1.59 -14.52 4.80
N GLY A 66 -2.34 -15.52 4.34
CA GLY A 66 -2.20 -16.07 2.99
C GLY A 66 -1.00 -17.02 2.80
N GLN A 67 -0.65 -17.30 1.55
CA GLN A 67 0.46 -18.17 1.15
C GLN A 67 1.63 -17.36 0.56
N PRO A 68 2.89 -17.82 0.70
CA PRO A 68 4.05 -17.07 0.21
C PRO A 68 4.01 -16.72 -1.29
N ASP A 69 3.43 -17.57 -2.13
CA ASP A 69 3.30 -17.36 -3.57
C ASP A 69 2.24 -16.33 -3.97
N GLU A 70 1.38 -15.89 -3.03
CA GLU A 70 0.43 -14.79 -3.23
C GLU A 70 1.12 -13.40 -3.14
N TYR A 71 2.40 -13.34 -2.76
CA TYR A 71 3.14 -12.10 -2.57
C TYR A 71 4.05 -11.73 -3.76
N ALA A 72 3.65 -10.69 -4.48
CA ALA A 72 4.49 -10.00 -5.46
C ALA A 72 5.31 -8.88 -4.80
N LEU A 73 6.64 -8.89 -5.01
CA LEU A 73 7.53 -7.84 -4.49
C LEU A 73 7.65 -6.71 -5.52
N VAL A 74 7.29 -5.50 -5.10
CA VAL A 74 7.35 -4.28 -5.91
C VAL A 74 8.16 -3.21 -5.20
N THR A 75 8.59 -2.18 -5.93
CA THR A 75 9.47 -1.12 -5.40
C THR A 75 8.73 0.01 -4.70
N SER A 76 7.40 0.11 -4.87
CA SER A 76 6.57 1.11 -4.19
C SER A 76 5.08 0.74 -4.22
N THR A 77 4.30 1.33 -3.32
CA THR A 77 2.83 1.19 -3.30
C THR A 77 2.19 1.65 -4.61
N GLY A 78 2.66 2.76 -5.18
CA GLY A 78 2.14 3.28 -6.45
C GLY A 78 2.39 2.32 -7.62
N LEU A 79 3.57 1.70 -7.68
CA LEU A 79 3.84 0.68 -8.70
C LEU A 79 2.93 -0.54 -8.51
N GLY A 80 2.77 -1.03 -7.28
CA GLY A 80 1.90 -2.16 -6.99
C GLY A 80 0.45 -1.91 -7.42
N ILE A 81 -0.11 -0.75 -7.07
CA ILE A 81 -1.47 -0.36 -7.47
C ILE A 81 -1.56 -0.20 -9.00
N SER A 82 -0.56 0.42 -9.61
CA SER A 82 -0.52 0.59 -11.08
C SER A 82 -0.47 -0.75 -11.81
N MET A 83 0.23 -1.75 -11.26
CA MET A 83 0.24 -3.11 -11.81
C MET A 83 -1.15 -3.75 -11.76
N VAL A 84 -1.91 -3.56 -10.67
CA VAL A 84 -3.30 -4.04 -10.58
C VAL A 84 -4.19 -3.33 -11.59
N ALA A 85 -4.13 -2.00 -11.64
CA ALA A 85 -4.92 -1.19 -12.58
C ALA A 85 -4.64 -1.56 -14.04
N ALA A 86 -3.37 -1.74 -14.41
CA ALA A 86 -2.98 -2.09 -15.77
C ALA A 86 -3.21 -3.58 -16.11
N GLY A 87 -3.11 -4.47 -15.12
CA GLY A 87 -3.17 -5.92 -15.29
C GLY A 87 -4.59 -6.50 -15.27
N TYR A 88 -5.57 -5.78 -14.73
CA TYR A 88 -6.96 -6.22 -14.77
C TYR A 88 -7.54 -6.14 -16.19
N GLN A 89 -8.37 -7.12 -16.55
CA GLN A 89 -8.97 -7.24 -17.89
C GLN A 89 -10.23 -6.36 -18.01
N TRP A 90 -10.03 -5.06 -18.11
CA TRP A 90 -11.12 -4.08 -18.22
C TRP A 90 -11.89 -4.19 -19.53
N ALA A 91 -13.21 -4.01 -19.44
CA ALA A 91 -14.10 -3.73 -20.56
C ALA A 91 -14.68 -2.31 -20.46
N ALA A 92 -15.05 -1.73 -21.60
CA ALA A 92 -15.76 -0.46 -21.62
C ALA A 92 -17.11 -0.59 -20.88
N GLY A 93 -17.41 0.35 -20.00
CA GLY A 93 -18.58 0.30 -19.11
C GLY A 93 -18.33 -0.33 -17.75
N ASP A 94 -17.17 -0.98 -17.54
CA ASP A 94 -16.73 -1.34 -16.19
C ASP A 94 -16.47 -0.08 -15.36
N ASN A 95 -16.55 -0.20 -14.04
CA ASN A 95 -16.23 0.90 -13.14
C ASN A 95 -15.31 0.50 -11.97
N VAL A 96 -14.65 1.52 -11.44
CA VAL A 96 -13.84 1.47 -10.22
C VAL A 96 -14.31 2.54 -9.25
N VAL A 97 -14.42 2.19 -7.96
CA VAL A 97 -14.84 3.12 -6.90
C VAL A 97 -13.63 3.49 -6.04
N VAL A 98 -13.39 4.79 -5.87
CA VAL A 98 -12.25 5.35 -5.11
C VAL A 98 -12.69 6.56 -4.27
N PRO A 99 -12.11 6.80 -3.08
CA PRO A 99 -12.33 8.06 -2.37
C PRO A 99 -11.78 9.26 -3.15
N SER A 100 -12.47 10.41 -3.11
CA SER A 100 -12.01 11.64 -3.78
C SER A 100 -10.78 12.28 -3.12
N ASN A 101 -10.58 12.02 -1.82
CA ASN A 101 -9.44 12.50 -1.02
C ASN A 101 -8.31 11.46 -0.89
N GLU A 102 -8.26 10.49 -1.79
CA GLU A 102 -7.27 9.42 -1.78
C GLU A 102 -5.88 9.90 -2.25
N HIS A 103 -4.82 9.27 -1.74
CA HIS A 103 -3.45 9.55 -2.13
C HIS A 103 -3.26 9.36 -3.65
N TRP A 104 -2.48 10.23 -4.30
CA TRP A 104 -2.30 10.21 -5.76
C TRP A 104 -1.88 8.85 -6.33
N ASN A 105 -1.02 8.11 -5.61
CA ASN A 105 -0.62 6.74 -5.96
C ASN A 105 -1.80 5.75 -6.07
N ASN A 106 -2.92 6.02 -5.41
CA ASN A 106 -4.15 5.22 -5.44
C ASN A 106 -5.31 5.96 -6.14
N SER A 107 -5.03 7.03 -6.90
CA SER A 107 -6.03 7.81 -7.65
C SER A 107 -5.71 7.86 -9.15
N PHE A 108 -4.47 8.22 -9.51
CA PHE A 108 -4.08 8.40 -10.91
C PHE A 108 -4.06 7.11 -11.75
N PRO A 109 -3.65 5.93 -11.24
CA PRO A 109 -3.67 4.71 -12.04
C PRO A 109 -5.06 4.36 -12.57
N TRP A 110 -6.11 4.66 -11.78
CA TRP A 110 -7.50 4.42 -12.15
C TRP A 110 -8.00 5.43 -13.18
N GLN A 111 -7.66 6.72 -13.02
CA GLN A 111 -8.03 7.77 -13.98
C GLN A 111 -7.46 7.53 -15.38
N ALA A 112 -6.27 6.92 -15.49
CA ALA A 112 -5.70 6.52 -16.77
C ALA A 112 -6.57 5.50 -17.54
N LEU A 113 -7.50 4.80 -16.87
CA LEU A 113 -8.40 3.83 -17.50
C LEU A 113 -9.63 4.49 -18.15
N ILE A 114 -9.87 5.79 -17.92
CA ILE A 114 -10.96 6.54 -18.55
C ILE A 114 -10.83 6.48 -20.09
N GLU A 115 -9.60 6.56 -20.60
CA GLU A 115 -9.31 6.42 -22.04
C GLU A 115 -9.67 5.04 -22.60
N LYS A 116 -9.79 4.03 -21.73
CA LYS A 116 -10.23 2.66 -22.07
C LYS A 116 -11.74 2.45 -21.89
N GLY A 117 -12.49 3.50 -21.56
CA GLY A 117 -13.93 3.43 -21.33
C GLY A 117 -14.33 2.91 -19.95
N VAL A 118 -13.40 2.89 -18.98
CA VAL A 118 -13.70 2.57 -17.58
C VAL A 118 -14.18 3.82 -16.86
N GLU A 119 -15.27 3.71 -16.12
CA GLU A 119 -15.80 4.79 -15.29
C GLU A 119 -15.07 4.83 -13.93
N VAL A 120 -14.58 6.01 -13.53
CA VAL A 120 -14.00 6.22 -12.19
C VAL A 120 -15.00 6.95 -11.32
N ARG A 121 -15.54 6.26 -10.32
CA ARG A 121 -16.55 6.78 -9.40
C ARG A 121 -15.91 7.24 -8.10
N PHE A 122 -16.12 8.50 -7.75
CA PHE A 122 -15.54 9.10 -6.56
C PHE A 122 -16.50 9.13 -5.38
N VAL A 123 -16.11 8.48 -4.29
CA VAL A 123 -16.78 8.57 -2.99
C VAL A 123 -16.35 9.87 -2.32
N GLN A 124 -17.31 10.72 -1.94
CA GLN A 124 -16.99 11.94 -1.23
C GLN A 124 -16.80 11.64 0.26
N PRO A 125 -15.70 12.07 0.89
CA PRO A 125 -15.56 11.89 2.33
C PRO A 125 -16.60 12.74 3.08
N ASP A 126 -16.87 12.36 4.33
CA ASP A 126 -17.71 13.18 5.21
C ASP A 126 -16.98 14.46 5.68
N GLU A 127 -17.66 15.25 6.51
CA GLU A 127 -17.13 16.52 7.06
C GLU A 127 -15.85 16.33 7.88
N ASP A 128 -15.63 15.13 8.44
CA ASP A 128 -14.41 14.76 9.18
C ASP A 128 -13.35 14.13 8.27
N HIS A 129 -13.52 14.24 6.94
CA HIS A 129 -12.68 13.63 5.91
C HIS A 129 -12.59 12.09 5.99
N ARG A 130 -13.61 11.43 6.56
CA ARG A 130 -13.66 9.97 6.69
C ARG A 130 -14.45 9.37 5.54
N MET A 131 -14.06 8.15 5.18
CA MET A 131 -14.77 7.39 4.17
C MET A 131 -15.94 6.63 4.80
N ASN A 132 -17.12 6.77 4.19
CA ASN A 132 -18.35 6.13 4.64
C ASN A 132 -18.66 4.89 3.78
N PRO A 133 -18.65 3.67 4.35
CA PRO A 133 -18.97 2.45 3.63
C PRO A 133 -20.35 2.46 2.94
N ALA A 134 -21.33 3.19 3.46
CA ALA A 134 -22.65 3.30 2.82
C ALA A 134 -22.57 4.04 1.48
N GLN A 135 -21.69 5.03 1.35
CA GLN A 135 -21.49 5.73 0.08
C GLN A 135 -20.73 4.85 -0.93
N VAL A 136 -19.79 4.04 -0.45
CA VAL A 136 -19.14 3.02 -1.29
C VAL A 136 -20.18 2.05 -1.85
N ALA A 137 -21.08 1.54 -1.00
CA ALA A 137 -22.17 0.66 -1.43
C ALA A 137 -23.08 1.32 -2.46
N ALA A 138 -23.45 2.59 -2.27
CA ALA A 138 -24.30 3.32 -3.20
C ALA A 138 -23.68 3.53 -4.60
N LEU A 139 -22.35 3.47 -4.71
CA LEU A 139 -21.61 3.60 -5.98
C LEU A 139 -21.16 2.26 -6.56
N THR A 140 -21.39 1.16 -5.84
CA THR A 140 -21.03 -0.19 -6.25
C THR A 140 -22.22 -0.88 -6.92
N ASP A 141 -22.03 -1.42 -8.11
CA ASP A 141 -23.04 -2.13 -8.90
C ASP A 141 -22.43 -3.37 -9.60
N GLN A 142 -23.22 -4.05 -10.44
CA GLN A 142 -22.77 -5.25 -11.18
C GLN A 142 -21.59 -4.99 -12.16
N ASN A 143 -21.34 -3.74 -12.52
CA ASN A 143 -20.24 -3.34 -13.38
C ASN A 143 -19.01 -2.90 -12.58
N THR A 144 -19.12 -2.78 -11.24
CA THR A 144 -17.98 -2.45 -10.39
C THR A 144 -17.04 -3.63 -10.30
N LYS A 145 -15.80 -3.42 -10.75
CA LYS A 145 -14.77 -4.48 -10.75
C LYS A 145 -13.81 -4.35 -9.59
N ILE A 146 -13.52 -3.12 -9.18
CA ILE A 146 -12.57 -2.82 -8.12
C ILE A 146 -13.12 -1.68 -7.25
N VAL A 147 -12.96 -1.84 -5.94
CA VAL A 147 -13.05 -0.74 -4.97
C VAL A 147 -11.68 -0.55 -4.36
N ALA A 148 -11.08 0.62 -4.56
CA ALA A 148 -9.72 0.92 -4.11
C ALA A 148 -9.75 1.94 -2.99
N VAL A 149 -9.37 1.50 -1.77
CA VAL A 149 -9.44 2.29 -0.53
C VAL A 149 -8.18 2.10 0.30
N ALA A 150 -7.64 3.18 0.85
CA ALA A 150 -6.58 3.10 1.84
C ALA A 150 -7.07 2.44 3.15
N ALA A 151 -6.25 1.56 3.71
CA ALA A 151 -6.47 1.01 5.05
C ALA A 151 -6.40 2.10 6.14
N VAL A 152 -5.50 3.06 5.95
CA VAL A 152 -5.35 4.26 6.76
C VAL A 152 -5.11 5.46 5.84
N SER A 153 -5.92 6.50 5.96
CA SER A 153 -5.78 7.73 5.18
C SER A 153 -4.49 8.47 5.54
N PHE A 154 -3.68 8.82 4.55
CA PHE A 154 -2.37 9.45 4.76
C PHE A 154 -2.44 10.85 5.39
N ASN A 155 -3.56 11.57 5.17
CA ASN A 155 -3.75 12.95 5.61
C ASN A 155 -4.38 13.07 7.01
N THR A 156 -5.31 12.18 7.36
CA THR A 156 -6.08 12.25 8.61
C THR A 156 -5.74 11.15 9.60
N GLY A 157 -5.05 10.08 9.16
CA GLY A 157 -4.86 8.88 9.95
C GLY A 157 -6.14 8.08 10.18
N PHE A 158 -7.25 8.42 9.51
CA PHE A 158 -8.50 7.69 9.62
C PHE A 158 -8.31 6.24 9.14
N ARG A 159 -8.76 5.29 9.95
CA ARG A 159 -8.68 3.85 9.64
C ARG A 159 -10.01 3.37 9.06
N SER A 160 -9.97 2.92 7.81
CA SER A 160 -11.12 2.36 7.10
C SER A 160 -11.57 1.04 7.74
N ASP A 161 -12.88 0.82 7.80
CA ASP A 161 -13.46 -0.48 8.18
C ASP A 161 -13.40 -1.44 6.99
N LEU A 162 -12.24 -2.05 6.78
CA LEU A 162 -12.00 -2.98 5.68
C LEU A 162 -12.90 -4.21 5.74
N LYS A 163 -13.35 -4.64 6.92
CA LYS A 163 -14.26 -5.80 7.04
C LYS A 163 -15.64 -5.47 6.51
N LYS A 164 -16.17 -4.31 6.90
CA LYS A 164 -17.46 -3.83 6.40
C LYS A 164 -17.42 -3.57 4.89
N LEU A 165 -16.33 -2.99 4.40
CA LEU A 165 -16.14 -2.77 2.96
C LEU A 165 -16.04 -4.09 2.21
N ALA A 166 -15.24 -5.05 2.69
CA ALA A 166 -15.15 -6.39 2.10
C ALA A 166 -16.52 -7.08 2.00
N ALA A 167 -17.36 -6.95 3.04
CA ALA A 167 -18.72 -7.50 3.03
C ALA A 167 -19.62 -6.82 1.99
N ILE A 168 -19.43 -5.53 1.72
CA ILE A 168 -20.18 -4.79 0.70
C ILE A 168 -19.74 -5.21 -0.70
N VAL A 169 -18.44 -5.34 -0.94
CA VAL A 169 -17.90 -5.58 -2.30
C VAL A 169 -17.95 -7.04 -2.73
N HIS A 170 -18.12 -7.98 -1.79
CA HIS A 170 -18.25 -9.42 -2.06
C HIS A 170 -19.69 -9.95 -1.87
N ALA A 171 -20.67 -9.09 -1.64
CA ALA A 171 -22.08 -9.45 -1.59
C ALA A 171 -22.62 -9.72 -3.00
#